data_AF-A0A200JFL2-F1
#
_entry.id   AF-A0A200JFL2-F1
#
_cell.length_a   1.000
_cell.length_b   1.000
_cell.length_c   1.000
_cell.angle_alpha   90.00
_cell.angle_beta   90.00
_cell.angle_gamma   90.00
#
_symmetry.space_group_name_H-M   'P 1'
#
loop_
_entity.id
_entity.type
_entity.pdbx_description
1 polymer ?
#
loop_
_entity_poly.entity_id
_entity_poly.type
_entity_poly.pdbx_seq_one_letter_code
_entity_poly.pdbx_strand_id
1 'polypeptide(L)' 'MRYILVLLWSFILGQVVGYIGGALTNGTYDFMLTTIISLICGFVILLIGQFALPKKETTKQVQ' A
#
# COMPACT_ATOMS: atom_id res chain seq x y z
N MET A 1 6.19 7.10 11.56
CA MET A 1 5.35 7.96 10.68
C MET A 1 5.23 7.41 9.27
N ARG A 2 6.34 7.02 8.61
CA ARG A 2 6.32 6.56 7.20
C ARG A 2 5.41 5.34 6.91
N TYR A 3 5.39 4.33 7.80
CA TYR A 3 4.59 3.11 7.59
C TYR A 3 3.07 3.33 7.71
N ILE A 4 2.62 4.15 8.68
CA ILE A 4 1.20 4.51 8.83
C ILE A 4 0.71 5.25 7.58
N LEU A 5 1.53 6.17 7.05
CA LEU A 5 1.19 6.89 5.82
C LEU A 5 1.12 5.97 4.61
N VAL A 6 2.01 4.98 4.50
CA VAL A 6 1.97 3.98 3.43
C VAL A 6 0.70 3.13 3.50
N LEU A 7 0.29 2.70 4.69
CA LEU A 7 -0.96 1.98 4.87
C LEU A 7 -2.19 2.83 4.50
N LEU A 8 -2.24 4.07 4.97
CA LEU A 8 -3.32 5.00 4.65
C LEU A 8 -3.44 5.23 3.13
N TRP A 9 -2.32 5.54 2.47
CA TRP A 9 -2.30 5.80 1.03
C TRP A 9 -2.57 4.54 0.21
N SER A 10 -2.03 3.39 0.61
CA SER A 10 -2.33 2.12 -0.04
C SER A 10 -3.82 1.80 0.06
N PHE A 11 -4.44 2.09 1.22
CA PHE A 11 -5.87 1.86 1.40
C PHE A 11 -6.71 2.70 0.43
N ILE A 12 -6.47 4.02 0.41
CA ILE A 12 -7.19 4.98 -0.44
C ILE A 12 -7.01 4.64 -1.93
N LEU A 13 -5.77 4.39 -2.36
CA LEU A 13 -5.49 4.05 -3.76
C LEU A 13 -6.10 2.72 -4.17
N GLY A 14 -6.13 1.72 -3.28
CA GLY A 14 -6.79 0.45 -3.58
C GLY A 14 -8.31 0.59 -3.77
N GLN A 15 -8.97 1.50 -3.03
CA GLN A 15 -10.40 1.80 -3.25
C GLN A 15 -10.64 2.45 -4.63
N VAL A 16 -9.80 3.41 -5.00
CA VAL A 16 -9.86 4.07 -6.32
C VAL A 16 -9.66 3.04 -7.44
N VAL A 17 -8.68 2.15 -7.31
CA VAL A 17 -8.41 1.10 -8.30
C VAL A 17 -9.57 0.12 -8.39
N GLY A 18 -10.16 -0.32 -7.27
CA GLY A 18 -11.32 -1.22 -7.29
C GLY A 18 -12.56 -0.58 -7.91
N TYR A 19 -12.79 0.71 -7.65
CA TYR A 19 -13.88 1.47 -8.28
C TYR A 19 -13.69 1.58 -9.80
N ILE A 20 -12.49 1.97 -10.25
CA ILE A 20 -12.17 2.06 -11.68
C ILE A 20 -12.22 0.69 -12.35
N GLY A 21 -11.70 -0.35 -11.70
CA GLY A 21 -11.73 -1.73 -12.21
C GLY A 21 -13.16 -2.27 -12.34
N GLY A 22 -14.03 -2.00 -11.36
CA GLY A 22 -15.47 -2.33 -11.47
C GLY A 22 -16.14 -1.60 -12.63
N ALA A 23 -15.91 -0.28 -12.74
CA ALA A 23 -16.46 0.54 -13.82
C ALA A 23 -16.00 0.07 -15.22
N LEU A 24 -14.73 -0.33 -15.37
CA LEU A 24 -14.17 -0.77 -16.64
C LEU A 24 -14.69 -2.17 -17.05
N THR A 25 -14.96 -3.02 -16.08
CA THR A 25 -15.47 -4.39 -16.32
C THR A 25 -17.00 -4.44 -16.47
N ASN A 26 -17.68 -3.29 -16.40
CA ASN A 26 -19.14 -3.19 -16.24
C ASN A 26 -19.67 -4.03 -15.05
N GLY A 27 -18.80 -4.34 -14.09
CA GLY A 27 -19.12 -5.12 -12.90
C GLY A 27 -19.64 -4.23 -11.77
N THR A 28 -20.37 -4.82 -10.84
CA THR A 28 -20.79 -4.12 -9.62
C THR A 28 -19.57 -3.86 -8.74
N TYR A 29 -19.40 -2.61 -8.30
CA TYR A 29 -18.40 -2.28 -7.29
C TYR A 29 -18.76 -2.92 -5.95
N ASP A 30 -17.87 -3.79 -5.47
CA ASP A 30 -17.97 -4.38 -4.14
C ASP A 30 -16.92 -3.77 -3.22
N PHE A 31 -17.39 -3.00 -2.25
CA PHE A 31 -16.56 -2.32 -1.25
C PHE A 31 -15.81 -3.32 -0.35
N MET A 32 -16.41 -4.46 -0.03
CA MET A 32 -15.83 -5.45 0.87
C MET A 32 -14.65 -6.15 0.21
N LEU A 33 -14.83 -6.59 -1.04
CA LEU A 33 -13.74 -7.19 -1.82
C LEU A 33 -12.61 -6.21 -2.08
N THR A 34 -12.95 -4.97 -2.46
CA THR A 34 -11.95 -3.93 -2.71
C THR A 34 -11.13 -3.62 -1.46
N THR A 35 -11.77 -3.62 -0.28
CA THR A 35 -11.09 -3.42 1.01
C THR A 35 -10.11 -4.55 1.33
N ILE A 36 -10.50 -5.81 1.12
CA ILE A 36 -9.63 -6.97 1.34
C ILE A 36 -8.41 -6.91 0.42
N ILE A 37 -8.62 -6.64 -0.88
CA ILE A 37 -7.54 -6.54 -1.87
C ILE A 37 -6.60 -5.38 -1.51
N SER A 38 -7.14 -4.24 -1.12
CA SER A 38 -6.38 -3.06 -0.74
C SER A 38 -5.50 -3.29 0.50
N LEU A 39 -6.01 -4.03 1.50
CA LEU A 39 -5.26 -4.45 2.69
C LEU A 39 -4.12 -5.42 2.34
N ILE A 40 -4.39 -6.43 1.50
CA ILE A 40 -3.36 -7.39 1.05
C ILE A 40 -2.26 -6.65 0.28
N CYS A 41 -2.64 -5.76 -0.64
CA CYS A 41 -1.71 -4.97 -1.43
C CYS A 41 -0.83 -4.08 -0.54
N GLY A 42 -1.43 -3.38 0.43
CA GLY A 42 -0.70 -2.56 1.40
C GLY A 42 0.27 -3.37 2.25
N PHE A 43 -0.12 -4.59 2.65
CA PHE A 43 0.76 -5.50 3.38
C PHE A 43 1.98 -5.93 2.53
N VAL A 44 1.76 -6.28 1.25
CA VAL A 44 2.85 -6.62 0.31
C VAL A 44 3.81 -5.43 0.11
N ILE A 45 3.28 -4.21 -0.05
CA ILE A 45 4.09 -3.00 -0.20
C ILE A 45 4.95 -2.75 1.05
N LEU A 46 4.41 -3.00 2.25
CA LEU A 46 5.19 -2.89 3.49
C LEU A 46 6.31 -3.91 3.57
N LEU A 47 6.05 -5.16 3.18
CA LEU A 47 7.09 -6.21 3.14
C LEU A 47 8.20 -5.83 2.17
N ILE A 48 7.84 -5.41 0.95
CA ILE A 48 8.82 -4.92 -0.04
C ILE A 48 9.59 -3.74 0.54
N GLY A 49 8.93 -2.79 1.20
CA GLY A 49 9.59 -1.67 1.87
C GLY A 49 10.61 -2.10 2.93
N GLN A 50 10.36 -3.17 3.68
CA GLN A 50 11.35 -3.69 4.63
C GLN A 50 12.53 -4.39 3.95
N PHE A 51 12.28 -5.20 2.92
CA PHE A 51 13.35 -5.98 2.27
C PHE A 51 14.14 -5.17 1.23
N ALA A 52 13.52 -4.17 0.60
CA ALA A 52 14.12 -3.40 -0.49
C ALA A 52 14.88 -2.15 0.00
N LEU A 53 14.72 -1.73 1.26
CA LEU A 53 15.57 -0.66 1.79
C LEU A 53 16.97 -1.23 2.12
N PRO A 54 18.03 -0.81 1.40
CA PRO A 54 19.38 -1.10 1.85
C PRO A 54 19.58 -0.46 3.22
N LYS A 55 20.13 -1.22 4.16
CA LYS A 55 20.51 -0.77 5.50
C LYS A 55 21.25 0.55 5.37
N LYS A 56 20.63 1.66 5.77
CA LYS A 56 21.35 2.93 5.93
C LYS A 56 22.38 2.69 7.03
N GLU A 57 23.63 2.52 6.62
CA GLU A 57 24.79 2.63 7.47
C GLU A 57 24.61 3.91 8.30
N THR A 58 24.49 3.74 9.61
CA THR A 58 24.51 4.84 10.57
C THR A 58 25.91 5.40 10.51
N THR A 59 26.16 6.38 9.64
CA THR A 59 27.29 7.29 9.83
C THR A 59 26.99 8.07 11.10
N LYS A 60 27.42 7.50 12.23
CA LYS A 60 27.74 8.26 13.42
C LYS A 60 28.74 9.31 12.95
N GLN A 61 28.26 10.53 12.73
CA GLN A 61 29.12 11.68 12.62
C GLN A 61 29.76 11.81 13.99
N VAL A 62 31.02 11.38 14.03
CA VAL A 62 31.94 11.51 15.15
C VAL A 62 32.29 13.01 15.26
N GLN A 63 32.21 13.51 16.50
CA GLN A 63 32.74 14.78 17.02
C GLN A 63 32.10 16.08 16.58
#